data_AF-A0A951PRW1-F1
#
_entry.id   AF-A0A951PRW1-F1
#
_cell.length_a   1.000
_cell.length_b   1.000
_cell.length_c   1.000
_cell.angle_alpha   90.00
_cell.angle_beta   90.00
_cell.angle_gamma   90.00
#
_symmetry.space_group_name_H-M   'P 1'
#
loop_
_entity.id
_entity.type
_entity.pdbx_description
1 polymer ?
#
loop_
_entity_poly.entity_id
_entity_poly.type
_entity_poly.pdbx_seq_one_letter_code
_entity_poly.pdbx_strand_id
1 'polypeptide(L)'
;MSFKSSKTGKHLLLTGLVVSLGLWATPATSQTTATDSQVTAFVEALRQAAPPQSNNDGMYSAWQVLPGIIPDWTKRCTGQQLTAAQFEADATAARNTVTCIARRELNNQMQARGNNQAAAVRGAACWWMTGKYDGCNSGFQAQYVQKVVNVYQQQVSGSSQR
;
A
#
# COMPACT_ATOMS: atom_id res chain seq x y z
N MET A 1 -50.01 3.17 -77.13
CA MET A 1 -49.58 4.57 -77.33
C MET A 1 -48.75 5.01 -76.14
N SER A 2 -47.48 5.28 -76.41
CA SER A 2 -46.56 6.21 -75.74
C SER A 2 -46.43 6.20 -74.21
N PHE A 3 -45.48 5.41 -73.71
CA PHE A 3 -44.76 5.72 -72.48
C PHE A 3 -43.67 6.76 -72.79
N LYS A 4 -43.73 7.92 -72.14
CA LYS A 4 -42.72 8.99 -72.26
C LYS A 4 -41.50 8.67 -71.39
N SER A 5 -40.33 8.89 -71.99
CA SER A 5 -39.00 8.72 -71.40
C SER A 5 -38.40 10.06 -70.96
N SER A 6 -37.35 9.96 -70.12
CA SER A 6 -36.29 10.94 -69.81
C SER A 6 -36.46 11.86 -68.59
N LYS A 7 -35.57 11.73 -67.59
CA LYS A 7 -34.37 12.57 -67.46
C LYS A 7 -33.43 12.17 -66.31
N THR A 8 -32.14 12.21 -66.62
CA THR A 8 -30.97 12.04 -65.76
C THR A 8 -30.84 13.17 -64.72
N GLY A 9 -30.50 12.82 -63.47
CA GLY A 9 -30.09 13.76 -62.43
C GLY A 9 -29.01 13.14 -61.54
N LYS A 10 -27.82 13.73 -61.59
CA LYS A 10 -26.60 13.32 -60.89
C LYS A 10 -26.60 13.74 -59.41
N HIS A 11 -26.01 12.88 -58.57
CA HIS A 11 -25.35 13.12 -57.27
C HIS A 11 -26.10 13.89 -56.18
N LEU A 12 -26.27 13.25 -55.02
CA LEU A 12 -25.68 13.74 -53.77
C LEU A 12 -25.69 12.63 -52.71
N LEU A 13 -24.50 12.08 -52.49
CA LEU A 13 -24.15 11.25 -51.34
C LEU A 13 -24.33 12.12 -50.09
N LEU A 14 -25.33 11.83 -49.27
CA LEU A 14 -25.43 12.37 -47.92
C LEU A 14 -24.53 11.53 -47.01
N THR A 15 -23.27 11.96 -46.95
CA THR A 15 -22.26 11.53 -46.00
C THR A 15 -22.74 11.82 -44.57
N GLY A 16 -22.95 10.75 -43.80
CA GLY A 16 -23.11 10.82 -42.36
C GLY A 16 -21.82 11.30 -41.69
N LEU A 17 -21.95 12.25 -40.80
CA LEU A 17 -20.86 12.70 -39.93
C LEU A 17 -21.37 12.63 -38.49
N VAL A 18 -21.41 11.41 -37.94
CA VAL A 18 -21.47 11.24 -36.49
C VAL A 18 -20.07 11.58 -35.98
N VAL A 19 -19.92 12.80 -35.47
CA VAL A 19 -18.72 13.19 -34.72
C VAL A 19 -18.75 12.41 -33.41
N SER A 20 -18.14 11.23 -33.41
CA SER A 20 -17.78 10.53 -32.18
C SER A 20 -16.73 11.35 -31.46
N LEU A 21 -17.16 12.11 -30.45
CA LEU A 21 -16.31 12.67 -29.42
C LEU A 21 -15.60 11.50 -28.73
N GLY A 22 -14.37 11.20 -29.16
CA GLY A 22 -13.50 10.31 -28.44
C GLY A 22 -13.24 10.90 -27.07
N LEU A 23 -13.85 10.34 -26.02
CA LEU A 23 -13.31 10.46 -24.68
C LEU A 23 -11.98 9.70 -24.69
N TRP A 24 -10.88 10.42 -24.84
CA TRP A 24 -9.57 9.88 -24.55
C TRP A 24 -9.52 9.66 -23.05
N ALA A 25 -9.89 8.46 -22.60
CA ALA A 25 -9.64 8.02 -21.25
C ALA A 25 -8.11 8.05 -21.07
N THR A 26 -7.62 9.07 -20.37
CA THR A 26 -6.22 9.08 -19.94
C THR A 26 -6.04 7.85 -19.05
N PRO A 27 -5.03 7.00 -19.32
CA PRO A 27 -4.73 5.93 -18.40
C PRO A 27 -4.33 6.57 -17.07
N ALA A 28 -5.18 6.44 -16.06
CA ALA A 28 -4.82 6.79 -14.70
C ALA A 28 -3.62 5.91 -14.32
N THR A 29 -2.44 6.50 -14.22
CA THR A 29 -1.24 5.83 -13.73
C THR A 29 -1.50 5.49 -12.26
N SER A 30 -2.02 4.30 -12.04
CA SER A 30 -2.28 3.80 -10.72
C SER A 30 -0.93 3.60 -10.04
N GLN A 31 -0.59 4.42 -9.05
CA GLN A 31 0.68 4.33 -8.33
C GLN A 31 0.75 2.97 -7.62
N THR A 32 1.56 2.06 -8.17
CA THR A 32 1.70 0.68 -7.66
C THR A 32 2.66 0.55 -6.48
N THR A 33 3.25 1.66 -6.05
CA THR A 33 4.19 1.73 -4.93
C THR A 33 3.77 2.80 -3.94
N ALA A 34 3.91 2.50 -2.66
CA ALA A 34 3.66 3.45 -1.60
C ALA A 34 4.67 4.61 -1.65
N THR A 35 4.18 5.82 -1.43
CA THR A 35 5.00 7.03 -1.27
C THR A 35 5.78 6.99 0.05
N ASP A 36 6.80 7.81 0.19
CA ASP A 36 7.56 7.91 1.44
C ASP A 36 6.72 8.39 2.62
N SER A 37 5.74 9.26 2.38
CA SER A 37 4.76 9.68 3.40
C SER A 37 3.87 8.53 3.83
N GLN A 38 3.40 7.70 2.90
CA GLN A 38 2.62 6.50 3.21
C GLN A 38 3.46 5.47 3.98
N VAL A 39 4.71 5.23 3.59
CA VAL A 39 5.59 4.31 4.33
C VAL A 39 5.85 4.84 5.74
N THR A 40 6.17 6.12 5.87
CA THR A 40 6.40 6.76 7.19
C THR A 40 5.16 6.64 8.07
N ALA A 41 3.98 6.89 7.49
CA ALA A 41 2.73 6.77 8.23
C ALA A 41 2.46 5.34 8.69
N PHE A 42 2.77 4.36 7.84
CA PHE A 42 2.60 2.96 8.18
C PHE A 42 3.57 2.50 9.29
N VAL A 43 4.84 2.90 9.21
CA VAL A 43 5.84 2.62 10.26
C VAL A 43 5.40 3.18 11.59
N GLU A 44 4.91 4.42 11.62
CA GLU A 44 4.45 5.04 12.86
C GLU A 44 3.17 4.39 13.39
N ALA A 45 2.25 3.99 12.51
CA ALA A 45 1.06 3.24 12.90
C ALA A 45 1.39 1.88 13.54
N LEU A 46 2.38 1.17 13.01
CA LEU A 46 2.88 -0.08 13.63
C LEU A 46 3.42 0.18 15.04
N ARG A 47 4.21 1.25 15.22
CA ARG A 47 4.78 1.65 16.52
C ARG A 47 3.69 1.94 17.56
N GLN A 48 2.68 2.72 17.18
CA GLN A 48 1.60 3.11 18.10
C GLN A 48 0.64 1.95 18.39
N ALA A 49 0.49 1.02 17.45
CA ALA A 49 -0.33 -0.16 17.63
C ALA A 49 0.36 -1.28 18.43
N ALA A 50 1.69 -1.24 18.51
CA ALA A 50 2.49 -2.22 19.26
C ALA A 50 1.95 -2.39 20.70
N PRO A 51 1.89 -3.62 21.21
CA PRO A 51 1.62 -3.86 22.63
C PRO A 51 2.63 -3.12 23.51
N PRO A 52 2.26 -2.74 24.75
CA PRO A 52 3.21 -2.14 25.68
C PRO A 52 4.41 -3.06 25.90
N GLN A 53 5.61 -2.51 25.72
CA GLN A 53 6.84 -3.24 25.96
C GLN A 53 6.95 -3.57 27.45
N SER A 54 7.26 -4.82 27.77
CA SER A 54 7.55 -5.27 29.13
C SER A 54 8.95 -5.83 29.21
N ASN A 55 9.56 -5.83 30.39
CA ASN A 55 10.97 -6.23 30.56
C ASN A 55 11.27 -7.68 30.11
N ASN A 56 10.27 -8.51 29.80
CA ASN A 56 10.42 -9.92 29.44
C ASN A 56 9.46 -10.38 28.32
N ASP A 57 8.98 -9.47 27.47
CA ASP A 57 8.10 -9.87 26.34
C ASP A 57 8.87 -10.59 25.21
N GLY A 58 10.21 -10.56 25.25
CA GLY A 58 11.05 -11.21 24.25
C GLY A 58 11.04 -10.50 22.90
N MET A 59 10.54 -9.27 22.83
CA MET A 59 10.44 -8.45 21.63
C MET A 59 11.37 -7.24 21.75
N TYR A 60 11.79 -6.70 20.61
CA TYR A 60 12.81 -5.66 20.56
C TYR A 60 12.33 -4.44 19.77
N SER A 61 12.80 -3.28 20.19
CA SER A 61 12.47 -1.93 19.73
C SER A 61 11.01 -1.52 19.96
N ALA A 62 10.74 -0.24 19.71
CA ALA A 62 9.40 0.32 19.77
C ALA A 62 8.38 -0.34 18.80
N TRP A 63 8.82 -1.17 17.86
CA TRP A 63 7.96 -1.91 16.93
C TRP A 63 7.73 -3.37 17.31
N GLN A 64 8.31 -3.83 18.42
CA GLN A 64 8.16 -5.19 18.93
C GLN A 64 8.52 -6.22 17.85
N VAL A 65 9.80 -6.27 17.49
CA VAL A 65 10.37 -7.19 16.49
C VAL A 65 10.90 -8.45 17.19
N LEU A 66 10.63 -9.62 16.61
CA LEU A 66 11.14 -10.90 17.13
C LEU A 66 12.67 -10.99 17.01
N PRO A 67 13.40 -11.47 18.04
CA PRO A 67 14.87 -11.52 18.02
C PRO A 67 15.42 -12.35 16.86
N GLY A 68 14.75 -13.45 16.53
CA GLY A 68 15.21 -14.38 15.50
C GLY A 68 15.26 -13.80 14.08
N ILE A 69 14.48 -12.73 13.80
CA ILE A 69 14.43 -12.14 12.46
C ILE A 69 15.34 -10.92 12.29
N ILE A 70 15.78 -10.31 13.40
CA ILE A 70 16.61 -9.11 13.40
C ILE A 70 17.87 -9.26 12.56
N PRO A 71 18.68 -10.34 12.69
CA PRO A 71 19.91 -10.47 11.92
C PRO A 71 19.69 -10.44 10.41
N ASP A 72 18.66 -11.14 9.93
CA ASP A 72 18.32 -11.22 8.51
C ASP A 72 17.77 -9.88 7.98
N TRP A 73 16.89 -9.24 8.75
CA TRP A 73 16.30 -7.96 8.36
C TRP A 73 17.35 -6.86 8.30
N THR A 74 18.21 -6.74 9.30
CA THR A 74 19.25 -5.71 9.29
C THR A 74 20.27 -5.99 8.19
N LYS A 75 20.67 -7.25 7.98
CA LYS A 75 21.59 -7.59 6.89
C LYS A 75 21.05 -7.14 5.53
N ARG A 76 19.75 -7.36 5.31
CA ARG A 76 19.07 -6.96 4.07
C ARG A 76 18.90 -5.45 3.94
N CYS A 77 18.56 -4.76 5.03
CA CYS A 77 18.12 -3.36 4.98
C CYS A 77 19.23 -2.33 5.24
N THR A 78 20.25 -2.69 6.03
CA THR A 78 21.36 -1.81 6.40
C THR A 78 22.73 -2.37 5.99
N GLY A 79 22.79 -3.60 5.47
CA GLY A 79 24.03 -4.27 5.07
C GLY A 79 24.80 -4.92 6.24
N GLN A 80 24.36 -4.69 7.48
CA GLN A 80 24.98 -5.20 8.71
C GLN A 80 24.05 -6.15 9.44
N GLN A 81 24.59 -7.27 9.92
CA GLN A 81 23.85 -8.22 10.74
C GLN A 81 23.96 -7.78 12.20
N LEU A 82 22.87 -7.30 12.79
CA LEU A 82 22.84 -6.88 14.19
C LEU A 82 22.29 -8.02 15.06
N THR A 83 22.75 -8.07 16.31
CA THR A 83 22.09 -8.85 17.35
C THR A 83 20.85 -8.12 17.85
N ALA A 84 19.96 -8.83 18.54
CA ALA A 84 18.77 -8.21 19.14
C ALA A 84 19.12 -7.10 20.14
N ALA A 85 20.19 -7.27 20.93
CA ALA A 85 20.66 -6.25 21.87
C ALA A 85 21.21 -5.01 21.16
N GLN A 86 21.94 -5.19 20.05
CA GLN A 86 22.42 -4.06 19.23
C GLN A 86 21.27 -3.31 18.58
N PHE A 87 20.24 -4.05 18.12
CA PHE A 87 19.04 -3.48 17.54
C PHE A 87 18.20 -2.69 18.55
N GLU A 88 18.10 -3.16 19.81
CA GLU A 88 17.47 -2.40 20.90
C GLU A 88 18.21 -1.10 21.20
N ALA A 89 19.54 -1.18 21.26
CA ALA A 89 20.39 -0.08 21.66
C ALA A 89 20.47 1.02 20.58
N ASP A 90 20.21 0.70 19.32
CA ASP A 90 20.25 1.64 18.19
C ASP A 90 18.86 1.85 17.58
N ALA A 91 18.13 2.81 18.15
CA ALA A 91 16.82 3.21 17.66
C ALA A 91 16.82 3.67 16.19
N THR A 92 17.94 4.18 15.68
CA THR A 92 18.05 4.62 14.28
C THR A 92 18.16 3.41 13.36
N ALA A 93 19.02 2.45 13.69
CA ALA A 93 19.10 1.19 12.95
C ALA A 93 17.77 0.42 13.00
N ALA A 94 17.09 0.41 14.15
CA ALA A 94 15.77 -0.18 14.29
C ALA A 94 14.76 0.47 13.35
N ARG A 95 14.63 1.80 13.39
CA ARG A 95 13.70 2.54 12.54
C ARG A 95 14.00 2.36 11.05
N ASN A 96 15.26 2.38 10.64
CA ASN A 96 15.67 2.20 9.25
C ASN A 96 15.32 0.80 8.74
N THR A 97 15.57 -0.22 9.57
CA THR A 97 15.24 -1.61 9.26
C THR A 97 13.73 -1.80 9.14
N VAL A 98 12.96 -1.32 10.12
CA VAL A 98 11.50 -1.39 10.09
C VAL A 98 10.93 -0.65 8.88
N THR A 99 11.44 0.53 8.55
CA THR A 99 11.02 1.31 7.37
C THR A 99 11.24 0.54 6.07
N CYS A 100 12.40 -0.09 5.91
CA CYS A 100 12.73 -0.92 4.77
C CYS A 100 11.76 -2.11 4.61
N ILE A 101 11.50 -2.85 5.70
CA ILE A 101 10.58 -3.99 5.70
C ILE A 101 9.14 -3.54 5.48
N ALA A 102 8.68 -2.51 6.18
CA ALA A 102 7.35 -1.95 6.05
C ALA A 102 7.08 -1.47 4.61
N ARG A 103 8.05 -0.82 3.95
CA ARG A 103 7.93 -0.44 2.53
C ARG A 103 7.77 -1.67 1.63
N ARG A 104 8.57 -2.72 1.83
CA ARG A 104 8.47 -3.96 1.06
C ARG A 104 7.06 -4.55 1.17
N GLU A 105 6.57 -4.71 2.40
CA GLU A 105 5.29 -5.37 2.65
C GLU A 105 4.10 -4.53 2.18
N LEU A 106 4.15 -3.22 2.39
CA LEU A 106 3.11 -2.32 1.91
C LEU A 106 3.07 -2.30 0.38
N ASN A 107 4.21 -2.27 -0.30
CA ASN A 107 4.26 -2.34 -1.77
C ASN A 107 3.71 -3.66 -2.31
N ASN A 108 4.10 -4.79 -1.70
CA ASN A 108 3.57 -6.11 -2.07
C ASN A 108 2.03 -6.13 -1.97
N GLN A 109 1.48 -5.54 -0.92
CA GLN A 109 0.04 -5.50 -0.72
C GLN A 109 -0.67 -4.45 -1.58
N MET A 110 -0.05 -3.32 -1.90
CA MET A 110 -0.59 -2.37 -2.88
C MET A 110 -0.77 -3.04 -4.24
N GLN A 111 0.24 -3.79 -4.69
CA GLN A 111 0.18 -4.57 -5.93
C GLN A 111 -0.91 -5.66 -5.86
N ALA A 112 -0.89 -6.49 -4.81
CA ALA A 112 -1.82 -7.61 -4.67
C ALA A 112 -3.29 -7.19 -4.47
N ARG A 113 -3.55 -5.94 -4.08
CA ARG A 113 -4.90 -5.42 -3.79
C ARG A 113 -5.36 -4.35 -4.80
N GLY A 114 -4.72 -4.28 -5.97
CA GLY A 114 -5.12 -3.34 -7.03
C GLY A 114 -5.07 -1.87 -6.58
N ASN A 115 -4.06 -1.52 -5.79
CA ASN A 115 -3.84 -0.19 -5.21
C ASN A 115 -4.94 0.27 -4.23
N ASN A 116 -5.76 -0.65 -3.71
CA ASN A 116 -6.62 -0.34 -2.58
C ASN A 116 -5.78 -0.18 -1.31
N GLN A 117 -5.48 1.07 -0.95
CA GLN A 117 -4.63 1.45 0.17
C GLN A 117 -5.14 0.89 1.51
N ALA A 118 -6.45 0.95 1.77
CA ALA A 118 -7.01 0.43 3.03
C ALA A 118 -6.83 -1.09 3.15
N ALA A 119 -7.10 -1.83 2.06
CA ALA A 119 -6.87 -3.26 2.02
C ALA A 119 -5.38 -3.61 2.11
N ALA A 120 -4.51 -2.80 1.50
CA ALA A 120 -3.07 -3.01 1.51
C ALA A 120 -2.46 -2.83 2.91
N VAL A 121 -2.83 -1.74 3.61
CA VAL A 121 -2.42 -1.47 4.99
C VAL A 121 -2.92 -2.58 5.92
N ARG A 122 -4.16 -3.03 5.75
CA ARG A 122 -4.72 -4.13 6.54
C ARG A 122 -3.93 -5.43 6.36
N GLY A 123 -3.61 -5.78 5.11
CA GLY A 123 -2.82 -6.97 4.80
C GLY A 123 -1.38 -6.90 5.33
N ALA A 124 -0.72 -5.75 5.18
CA ALA A 124 0.63 -5.54 5.67
C ALA A 124 0.69 -5.53 7.20
N ALA A 125 -0.30 -4.95 7.88
CA ALA A 125 -0.42 -4.99 9.34
C ALA A 125 -0.67 -6.42 9.85
N CYS A 126 -1.48 -7.20 9.13
CA CYS A 126 -1.70 -8.61 9.47
C CYS A 126 -0.41 -9.42 9.35
N TRP A 127 0.37 -9.17 8.28
CA TRP A 127 1.66 -9.81 8.09
C TRP A 127 2.65 -9.42 9.17
N TRP A 128 2.67 -8.15 9.59
CA TRP A 128 3.53 -7.71 10.69
C TRP A 128 3.26 -8.49 11.97
N MET A 129 1.97 -8.71 12.29
CA MET A 129 1.55 -9.38 13.51
C MET A 129 1.73 -10.91 13.47
N THR A 130 1.62 -11.54 12.29
CA THR A 130 1.44 -13.00 12.18
C THR A 130 2.35 -13.70 11.18
N GLY A 131 3.07 -12.95 10.35
CA GLY A 131 3.78 -13.46 9.18
C GLY A 131 2.88 -13.84 7.99
N LYS A 132 1.55 -13.62 8.07
CA LYS A 132 0.58 -13.90 7.00
C LYS A 132 -0.22 -12.66 6.62
N TYR A 133 -0.57 -12.50 5.35
CA TYR A 133 -1.33 -11.33 4.87
C TYR A 133 -2.83 -11.39 5.19
N ASP A 134 -3.32 -12.52 5.69
CA ASP A 134 -4.72 -12.82 5.99
C ASP A 134 -4.88 -13.55 7.32
N GLY A 135 -6.13 -13.76 7.74
CA GLY A 135 -6.45 -14.42 9.02
C GLY A 135 -6.62 -13.47 10.22
N CYS A 136 -6.29 -12.18 10.08
CA CYS A 136 -6.50 -11.18 11.14
C CYS A 136 -7.92 -10.57 11.14
N ASN A 137 -8.95 -11.44 11.11
CA ASN A 137 -10.36 -11.03 11.04
C ASN A 137 -11.11 -11.17 12.38
N SER A 138 -10.49 -11.77 13.39
CA SER A 138 -11.07 -11.89 14.74
C SER A 138 -10.00 -11.78 15.82
N GLY A 139 -10.46 -11.72 17.08
CA GLY A 139 -9.59 -11.73 18.26
C GLY A 139 -8.62 -10.56 18.35
N PHE A 140 -7.50 -10.81 19.03
CA PHE A 140 -6.46 -9.81 19.27
C PHE A 140 -5.82 -9.29 17.97
N GLN A 141 -5.60 -10.17 16.99
CA GLN A 141 -4.99 -9.80 15.72
C GLN A 141 -5.85 -8.79 14.96
N ALA A 142 -7.19 -8.96 14.97
CA ALA A 142 -8.09 -8.01 14.34
C ALA A 142 -8.07 -6.64 15.04
N GLN A 143 -8.00 -6.62 16.37
CA GLN A 143 -7.89 -5.38 17.14
C GLN A 143 -6.60 -4.64 16.84
N TYR A 144 -5.47 -5.36 16.80
CA TYR A 144 -4.18 -4.81 16.42
C TYR A 144 -4.22 -4.20 15.01
N VAL A 145 -4.67 -4.97 14.02
CA VAL A 145 -4.77 -4.53 12.63
C VAL A 145 -5.69 -3.32 12.49
N GLN A 146 -6.81 -3.30 13.20
CA GLN A 146 -7.73 -2.16 13.18
C GLN A 146 -7.07 -0.90 13.76
N LYS A 147 -6.31 -1.03 14.85
CA LYS A 147 -5.56 0.10 15.44
C LYS A 147 -4.53 0.65 14.46
N VAL A 148 -3.78 -0.22 13.76
CA VAL A 148 -2.83 0.21 12.72
C VAL A 148 -3.54 0.98 11.61
N VAL A 149 -4.65 0.45 11.07
CA VAL A 149 -5.40 1.11 10.00
C VAL A 149 -5.91 2.48 10.45
N ASN A 150 -6.47 2.58 11.66
CA ASN A 150 -7.00 3.85 12.18
C ASN A 150 -5.89 4.91 12.33
N VAL A 151 -4.77 4.56 12.95
CA VAL A 151 -3.63 5.48 13.14
C VAL A 151 -3.04 5.91 11.80
N TYR A 152 -2.88 4.95 10.88
CA TYR A 152 -2.41 5.24 9.53
C TYR A 152 -3.29 6.26 8.81
N GLN A 153 -4.61 6.05 8.83
CA GLN A 153 -5.58 6.94 8.20
C GLN A 153 -5.51 8.36 8.79
N GLN A 154 -5.43 8.49 10.12
CA GLN A 154 -5.28 9.79 10.77
C GLN A 154 -4.03 10.54 10.30
N GLN A 155 -2.92 9.82 10.12
CA GLN A 155 -1.67 10.43 9.67
C GLN A 155 -1.74 10.88 8.22
N VAL A 156 -2.27 10.05 7.31
CA VAL A 156 -2.35 10.44 5.89
C VAL A 156 -3.39 11.53 5.64
N SER A 157 -4.52 11.52 6.36
CA SER A 157 -5.53 12.58 6.27
C SER A 157 -5.03 13.91 6.85
N GLY A 158 -4.36 13.88 8.00
CA GLY A 158 -3.77 15.09 8.61
C GLY A 158 -2.58 15.66 7.83
N SER A 159 -1.85 14.81 7.08
CA SER A 159 -0.79 15.23 6.17
C SER A 159 -1.32 15.93 4.92
N SER A 160 -2.53 15.58 4.47
CA SER A 160 -3.15 16.18 3.29
C SER A 160 -3.76 17.57 3.54
N GLN A 161 -3.79 18.01 4.81
CA GLN A 161 -4.33 19.30 5.25
C GLN A 161 -3.24 20.32 5.67
N ARG A 162 -1.96 19.97 5.51
CA ARG A 162 -0.82 20.88 5.68
C ARG A 162 -0.14 21.10 4.34
#